data_AF-A0A383WD59-F1
#
_entry.id   AF-A0A383WD59-F1
#
_cell.length_a   1.000
_cell.length_b   1.000
_cell.length_c   1.000
_cell.angle_alpha   90.00
_cell.angle_beta   90.00
_cell.angle_gamma   90.00
#
_symmetry.space_group_name_H-M   'P 1'
#
loop_
_entity.id
_entity.type
_entity.pdbx_description
1 polymer ?
#
loop_
_entity_poly.entity_id
_entity_poly.type
_entity_poly.pdbx_seq_one_letter_code
_entity_poly.pdbx_strand_id
1 'polypeptide(L)'
;MGLEMQARYQRFEADRDKGVFSDLPELHALSSGLKATCTGTTADGIEAARRCCGGHGYSALSGLPRLFASYVQNVTWEGDNNVLYLQTARYLLKALAAGQSGKPVGGSAAYLGQLQQELRSSCSARGADCWGNPALALAALRHRAARLAVSGAATLQAASSGARAPLKFEGPAWNSSTVSQIAMAKAHTEMVLLQTFMDTLQQARDAGSLSPPVLAVLGRLCCLFGLGLVEAGSGDLLEARWMTGEQAAAARTQHRALLAALRPEAVGLVDAFGWEDYALNSALGRQDGDVYKALLDMATVSPLNRTQQGPAWESVLKPVLHRKPLPKL
;
A
#
# COMPACT_ATOMS: atom_id res chain seq x y z
N MET A 1 -11.10 2.04 -5.88
CA MET A 1 -11.05 2.91 -4.69
C MET A 1 -11.08 4.40 -5.02
N GLY A 2 -10.28 4.93 -5.95
CA GLY A 2 -10.36 6.36 -6.32
C GLY A 2 -11.76 6.81 -6.73
N LEU A 3 -12.43 6.06 -7.61
CA LEU A 3 -13.82 6.30 -8.00
C LEU A 3 -14.81 6.21 -6.82
N GLU A 4 -14.65 5.23 -5.94
CA GLU A 4 -15.48 5.09 -4.73
C GLU A 4 -15.31 6.30 -3.80
N MET A 5 -14.08 6.75 -3.60
CA MET A 5 -13.80 7.92 -2.77
C MET A 5 -14.37 9.20 -3.41
N GLN A 6 -14.24 9.35 -4.73
CA GLN A 6 -14.85 10.45 -5.47
C GLN A 6 -16.39 10.44 -5.36
N ALA A 7 -17.01 9.26 -5.47
CA ALA A 7 -18.45 9.11 -5.26
C ALA A 7 -18.87 9.44 -3.82
N ARG A 8 -18.05 9.11 -2.82
CA ARG A 8 -18.28 9.53 -1.43
C ARG A 8 -18.16 11.04 -1.24
N TYR A 9 -17.17 11.69 -1.87
CA TYR A 9 -17.06 13.15 -1.87
C TYR A 9 -18.28 13.82 -2.50
N GLN A 10 -18.71 13.36 -3.68
CA GLN A 10 -19.89 13.91 -4.37
C GLN A 10 -21.17 13.76 -3.54
N ARG A 11 -21.36 12.59 -2.88
CA ARG A 11 -22.47 12.37 -1.95
C ARG A 11 -22.41 13.36 -0.77
N PHE A 12 -21.22 13.50 -0.17
CA PHE A 12 -21.02 14.43 0.93
C PHE A 12 -21.26 15.89 0.53
N GLU A 13 -20.86 16.33 -0.67
CA GLU A 13 -21.16 17.69 -1.15
C GLU A 13 -22.67 17.94 -1.25
N ALA A 14 -23.43 16.99 -1.79
CA ALA A 14 -24.88 17.09 -1.89
C ALA A 14 -25.57 17.11 -0.50
N ASP A 15 -25.00 16.43 0.50
CA ASP A 15 -25.52 16.40 1.87
C ASP A 15 -25.11 17.65 2.67
N ARG A 16 -23.90 18.18 2.45
CA ARG A 16 -23.42 19.44 3.00
C ARG A 16 -24.36 20.58 2.63
N ASP A 17 -24.78 20.65 1.37
CA ASP A 17 -25.69 21.68 0.88
C ASP A 17 -27.09 21.59 1.53
N LYS A 18 -27.42 20.45 2.15
CA LYS A 18 -28.62 20.23 2.98
C LYS A 18 -28.37 20.36 4.48
N GLY A 19 -27.16 20.71 4.91
CA GLY A 19 -26.76 20.81 6.32
C GLY A 19 -26.56 19.46 7.03
N VAL A 20 -26.40 18.36 6.28
CA VAL A 20 -26.17 17.01 6.83
C VAL A 20 -24.68 16.69 6.83
N PHE A 21 -24.11 16.44 8.01
CA PHE A 21 -22.66 16.22 8.20
C PHE A 21 -22.32 14.87 8.84
N SER A 22 -23.26 13.91 8.85
CA SER A 22 -23.09 12.60 9.49
C SER A 22 -21.90 11.81 8.97
N ASP A 23 -21.60 11.96 7.68
CA ASP A 23 -20.63 11.12 6.96
C ASP A 23 -19.22 11.73 6.95
N LEU A 24 -19.09 13.02 7.31
CA LEU A 24 -17.83 13.76 7.33
C LEU A 24 -16.74 13.09 8.20
N PRO A 25 -17.02 12.56 9.41
CA PRO A 25 -16.01 11.89 10.21
C PRO A 25 -15.43 10.64 9.54
N GLU A 26 -16.27 9.82 8.89
CA GLU A 26 -15.81 8.64 8.16
C GLU A 26 -15.03 9.05 6.92
N LEU A 27 -15.56 10.01 6.14
CA LEU A 27 -14.92 10.52 4.93
C LEU A 27 -13.51 11.01 5.23
N HIS A 28 -13.35 11.83 6.28
CA HIS A 28 -12.05 12.34 6.71
C HIS A 28 -11.11 11.22 7.17
N ALA A 29 -11.58 10.31 8.04
CA ALA A 29 -10.75 9.22 8.54
C ALA A 29 -10.28 8.30 7.39
N LEU A 30 -11.18 7.97 6.47
CA LEU A 30 -10.86 7.13 5.33
C LEU A 30 -9.92 7.86 4.36
N SER A 31 -10.15 9.15 4.06
CA SER A 31 -9.23 9.92 3.20
C SER A 31 -7.82 9.98 3.79
N SER A 32 -7.70 10.23 5.09
CA SER A 32 -6.40 10.32 5.77
C SER A 32 -5.67 8.98 5.75
N GLY A 33 -6.37 7.90 6.11
CA GLY A 33 -5.79 6.57 6.13
C GLY A 33 -5.39 6.08 4.73
N LEU A 34 -6.25 6.27 3.72
CA LEU A 34 -5.96 5.85 2.36
C LEU A 34 -4.82 6.64 1.73
N LYS A 35 -4.76 7.97 1.96
CA LYS A 35 -3.62 8.77 1.53
C LYS A 35 -2.33 8.19 2.12
N ALA A 36 -2.30 7.96 3.43
CA ALA A 36 -1.11 7.45 4.09
C ALA A 36 -0.69 6.04 3.60
N THR A 37 -1.65 5.15 3.37
CA THR A 37 -1.39 3.78 2.89
C THR A 37 -0.95 3.78 1.43
N CYS A 38 -1.74 4.39 0.54
CA CYS A 38 -1.44 4.38 -0.89
C CYS A 38 -0.13 5.13 -1.21
N THR A 39 0.15 6.26 -0.56
CA THR A 39 1.41 6.98 -0.81
C THR A 39 2.63 6.23 -0.30
N GLY A 40 2.54 5.64 0.90
CA GLY A 40 3.61 4.79 1.43
C GLY A 40 3.89 3.58 0.55
N THR A 41 2.85 2.79 0.26
CA THR A 41 2.97 1.59 -0.59
C THR A 41 3.52 1.90 -1.98
N THR A 42 3.11 3.01 -2.59
CA THR A 42 3.61 3.38 -3.92
C THR A 42 5.06 3.84 -3.87
N ALA A 43 5.48 4.59 -2.84
CA ALA A 43 6.88 5.00 -2.69
C ALA A 43 7.79 3.77 -2.55
N ASP A 44 7.42 2.82 -1.70
CA ASP A 44 8.13 1.55 -1.53
C ASP A 44 8.12 0.72 -2.83
N GLY A 45 7.00 0.72 -3.55
CA GLY A 45 6.84 0.02 -4.83
C GLY A 45 7.75 0.58 -5.94
N ILE A 46 7.88 1.90 -6.06
CA ILE A 46 8.79 2.53 -7.03
C ILE A 46 10.24 2.13 -6.74
N GLU A 47 10.66 2.19 -5.48
CA GLU A 47 12.02 1.81 -5.09
C GLU A 47 12.27 0.30 -5.22
N ALA A 48 11.25 -0.53 -4.98
CA ALA A 48 11.32 -1.96 -5.29
C ALA A 48 11.51 -2.21 -6.79
N ALA A 49 10.73 -1.54 -7.65
CA ALA A 49 10.88 -1.64 -9.11
C ALA A 49 12.29 -1.23 -9.56
N ARG A 50 12.83 -0.13 -9.01
CA ARG A 50 14.20 0.33 -9.27
C ARG A 50 15.23 -0.75 -8.95
N ARG A 51 15.10 -1.43 -7.81
CA ARG A 51 16.00 -2.52 -7.40
C ARG A 51 15.83 -3.77 -8.27
N CYS A 52 14.62 -4.08 -8.72
CA CYS A 52 14.35 -5.18 -9.65
C CYS A 52 15.01 -4.99 -11.03
N CYS A 53 15.29 -3.75 -11.44
CA CYS A 53 16.04 -3.44 -12.66
C CYS A 53 17.58 -3.51 -12.51
N GLY A 54 18.08 -3.97 -11.35
CA GLY A 54 19.51 -4.13 -11.10
C GLY A 54 20.32 -2.84 -11.29
N GLY A 55 21.54 -2.97 -11.82
CA GLY A 55 22.44 -1.83 -12.04
C GLY A 55 21.87 -0.79 -13.01
N HIS A 56 21.15 -1.21 -14.05
CA HIS A 56 20.54 -0.27 -15.00
C HIS A 56 19.41 0.56 -14.38
N GLY A 57 18.73 0.03 -13.35
CA GLY A 57 17.75 0.80 -12.56
C GLY A 57 18.35 1.96 -11.76
N TYR A 58 19.67 1.99 -11.54
CA TYR A 58 20.34 3.15 -10.91
C TYR A 58 20.45 4.34 -11.88
N SER A 59 20.56 4.08 -13.18
CA SER A 59 20.72 5.13 -14.18
C SER A 59 19.48 6.01 -14.25
N ALA A 60 19.66 7.32 -14.41
CA ALA A 60 18.56 8.25 -14.67
C ALA A 60 17.80 7.91 -15.97
N LEU A 61 18.44 7.19 -16.90
CA LEU A 61 17.81 6.72 -18.15
C LEU A 61 16.74 5.65 -17.91
N SER A 62 16.71 5.01 -16.75
CA SER A 62 15.63 4.09 -16.37
C SER A 62 14.34 4.80 -16.00
N GLY A 63 14.36 6.12 -15.80
CA GLY A 63 13.21 6.91 -15.31
C GLY A 63 12.90 6.73 -13.82
N LEU A 64 13.20 5.57 -13.23
CA LEU A 64 12.83 5.20 -11.86
C LEU A 64 13.41 6.12 -10.76
N PRO A 65 14.70 6.54 -10.80
CA PRO A 65 15.23 7.48 -9.80
C PRO A 65 14.50 8.82 -9.78
N ARG A 66 14.14 9.36 -10.95
CA ARG A 66 13.39 10.62 -11.07
C ARG A 66 11.96 10.45 -10.61
N LEU A 67 11.31 9.35 -10.99
CA LEU A 67 9.97 9.01 -10.52
C LEU A 67 9.94 8.97 -9.00
N PHE A 68 10.85 8.24 -8.35
CA PHE A 68 10.92 8.16 -6.89
C PHE A 68 11.12 9.54 -6.25
N ALA A 69 12.10 10.31 -6.73
CA ALA A 69 12.39 11.65 -6.20
C ALA A 69 11.18 12.60 -6.31
N SER A 70 10.43 12.53 -7.42
CA SER A 70 9.23 13.34 -7.62
C SER A 70 8.02 12.86 -6.81
N TYR A 71 7.96 11.56 -6.49
CA TYR A 71 6.82 10.94 -5.84
C TYR A 71 6.90 11.01 -4.32
N VAL A 72 8.09 10.86 -3.72
CA VAL A 72 8.24 10.65 -2.27
C VAL A 72 7.69 11.80 -1.43
N GLN A 73 7.61 13.03 -1.96
CA GLN A 73 6.94 14.15 -1.29
C GLN A 73 5.49 13.84 -0.87
N ASN A 74 4.81 12.92 -1.58
CA ASN A 74 3.44 12.49 -1.28
C ASN A 74 3.29 11.82 0.09
N VAL A 75 4.37 11.35 0.72
CA VAL A 75 4.32 10.78 2.07
C VAL A 75 4.33 11.86 3.17
N THR A 76 4.56 13.13 2.79
CA THR A 76 4.77 14.25 3.73
C THR A 76 3.80 15.40 3.53
N TRP A 77 3.60 15.87 2.28
CA TRP A 77 2.68 16.99 2.04
C TRP A 77 1.22 16.57 2.24
N GLU A 78 0.32 17.54 2.43
CA GLU A 78 -1.10 17.27 2.75
C GLU A 78 -1.31 16.37 3.98
N GLY A 79 -0.33 16.39 4.89
CA GLY A 79 -0.31 15.59 6.12
C GLY A 79 0.72 14.47 6.07
N ASP A 80 1.63 14.47 7.05
CA ASP A 80 2.55 13.36 7.28
C ASP A 80 1.78 12.05 7.46
N ASN A 81 2.26 10.98 6.83
CA ASN A 81 1.56 9.70 6.84
C ASN A 81 1.29 9.17 8.25
N ASN A 82 2.22 9.31 9.21
CA ASN A 82 1.99 8.86 10.59
C ASN A 82 0.91 9.71 11.27
N VAL A 83 0.93 11.02 11.07
CA VAL A 83 -0.11 11.94 11.61
C VAL A 83 -1.49 11.60 11.03
N LEU A 84 -1.58 11.28 9.74
CA LEU A 84 -2.84 10.89 9.09
C LEU A 84 -3.37 9.53 9.60
N TYR A 85 -2.48 8.56 9.84
CA TYR A 85 -2.87 7.33 10.53
C TYR A 85 -3.41 7.60 11.94
N LEU A 86 -2.83 8.54 12.68
CA LEU A 86 -3.32 8.92 14.01
C LEU A 86 -4.71 9.57 13.97
N GLN A 87 -5.04 10.34 12.92
CA GLN A 87 -6.41 10.86 12.70
C GLN A 87 -7.40 9.71 12.47
N THR A 88 -7.02 8.76 11.62
CA THR A 88 -7.81 7.54 11.36
C THR A 88 -8.01 6.72 12.64
N ALA A 89 -6.95 6.58 13.45
CA ALA A 89 -7.01 5.84 14.69
C ALA A 89 -7.99 6.43 15.71
N ARG A 90 -8.05 7.76 15.83
CA ARG A 90 -9.03 8.44 16.69
C ARG A 90 -10.46 8.12 16.29
N TYR A 91 -10.75 8.08 14.99
CA TYR A 91 -12.05 7.67 14.47
C TYR A 91 -12.37 6.21 14.84
N LEU A 92 -11.41 5.29 14.63
CA LEU A 92 -11.59 3.87 14.93
C LEU A 92 -11.82 3.61 16.42
N LEU A 93 -11.10 4.30 17.32
CA LEU A 93 -11.32 4.17 18.77
C LEU A 93 -12.72 4.65 19.19
N LYS A 94 -13.22 5.74 18.58
CA LYS A 94 -14.60 6.21 18.81
C LYS A 94 -15.62 5.22 18.28
N ALA A 95 -15.41 4.67 17.08
CA ALA A 95 -16.27 3.65 16.49
C ALA A 95 -16.30 2.36 17.32
N LEU A 96 -15.14 1.93 17.84
CA LEU A 96 -15.03 0.79 18.75
C LEU A 96 -15.83 1.02 20.05
N ALA A 97 -15.69 2.18 20.68
CA ALA A 97 -16.45 2.53 21.88
C ALA A 97 -17.97 2.60 21.61
N ALA A 98 -18.38 3.10 20.44
CA ALA A 98 -19.77 3.09 20.00
C ALA A 98 -20.30 1.64 19.86
N GLY A 99 -19.56 0.77 19.16
CA GLY A 99 -19.93 -0.64 19.00
C GLY A 99 -20.03 -1.39 20.34
N GLN A 100 -19.09 -1.16 21.26
CA GLN A 100 -19.11 -1.74 22.61
C GLN A 100 -20.29 -1.26 23.47
N SER A 101 -20.79 -0.06 23.22
CA SER A 101 -21.98 0.50 23.90
C SER A 101 -23.30 0.16 23.20
N GLY A 102 -23.28 -0.72 22.19
CA GLY A 102 -24.47 -1.14 21.44
C GLY A 102 -25.02 -0.08 20.48
N LYS A 103 -24.28 1.01 20.24
CA LYS A 103 -24.64 2.02 19.25
C LYS A 103 -24.31 1.50 17.85
N PRO A 104 -25.13 1.83 16.83
CA PRO A 104 -24.86 1.41 15.46
C PRO A 104 -23.53 2.01 14.98
N VAL A 105 -22.70 1.18 14.34
CA VAL A 105 -21.47 1.58 13.67
C VAL A 105 -21.66 1.29 12.18
N GLY A 106 -21.54 2.33 11.35
CA GLY A 106 -21.75 2.26 9.91
C GLY A 106 -20.46 2.25 9.09
N GLY A 107 -20.64 2.22 7.77
CA GLY A 107 -19.58 2.46 6.80
C GLY A 107 -18.41 1.48 6.87
N SER A 108 -17.20 1.99 6.61
CA SER A 108 -15.95 1.20 6.63
C SER A 108 -15.65 0.58 7.99
N ALA A 109 -16.20 1.12 9.08
CA ALA A 109 -16.00 0.67 10.45
C ALA A 109 -17.09 -0.30 10.93
N ALA A 110 -18.06 -0.67 10.10
CA ALA A 110 -19.20 -1.50 10.51
C ALA A 110 -18.82 -2.84 11.16
N TYR A 111 -17.67 -3.42 10.78
CA TYR A 111 -17.12 -4.63 11.41
C TYR A 111 -16.87 -4.47 12.92
N LEU A 112 -16.60 -3.26 13.41
CA LEU A 112 -16.45 -2.98 14.84
C LEU A 112 -17.79 -3.05 15.60
N GLY A 113 -18.93 -2.90 14.91
CA GLY A 113 -20.25 -3.21 15.49
C GLY A 113 -20.48 -4.71 15.67
N GLN A 114 -19.77 -5.55 14.90
CA GLN A 114 -19.83 -7.02 14.95
C GLN A 114 -18.61 -7.61 15.66
N LEU A 115 -17.99 -6.84 16.56
CA LEU A 115 -16.69 -7.14 17.15
C LEU A 115 -16.58 -8.57 17.69
N GLN A 116 -17.58 -9.05 18.45
CA GLN A 116 -17.55 -10.40 19.03
C GLN A 116 -17.55 -11.51 17.98
N GLN A 117 -18.22 -11.31 16.84
CA GLN A 117 -18.20 -12.25 15.73
C GLN A 117 -16.83 -12.25 15.06
N GLU A 118 -16.26 -11.07 14.79
CA GLU A 118 -14.94 -10.95 14.18
C GLU A 118 -13.87 -11.60 15.06
N LEU A 119 -13.88 -11.34 16.38
CA LEU A 119 -12.92 -11.87 17.35
C LEU A 119 -13.02 -13.39 17.55
N ARG A 120 -14.20 -13.97 17.35
CA ARG A 120 -14.43 -15.43 17.45
C ARG A 120 -14.23 -16.16 16.13
N SER A 121 -14.06 -15.44 15.03
CA SER A 121 -13.79 -16.06 13.74
C SER A 121 -12.45 -16.82 13.77
N SER A 122 -12.35 -17.81 12.89
CA SER A 122 -11.14 -18.61 12.70
C SER A 122 -10.96 -18.92 11.23
N CYS A 123 -9.72 -19.25 10.85
CA CYS A 123 -9.38 -19.60 9.48
C CYS A 123 -10.06 -20.91 9.09
N SER A 124 -10.88 -20.86 8.04
CA SER A 124 -11.57 -22.02 7.48
C SER A 124 -10.75 -22.77 6.42
N ALA A 125 -9.52 -22.34 6.14
CA ALA A 125 -8.66 -22.94 5.13
C ALA A 125 -8.30 -24.38 5.49
N ARG A 126 -8.54 -25.31 4.57
CA ARG A 126 -8.14 -26.72 4.66
C ARG A 126 -7.00 -27.10 3.71
N GLY A 127 -6.58 -26.17 2.87
CA GLY A 127 -5.53 -26.35 1.87
C GLY A 127 -5.18 -25.03 1.17
N ALA A 128 -4.19 -25.08 0.27
CA ALA A 128 -3.73 -23.90 -0.47
C ALA A 128 -4.84 -23.31 -1.35
N ASP A 129 -5.63 -24.15 -2.03
CA ASP A 129 -6.67 -23.70 -2.96
C ASP A 129 -7.75 -22.83 -2.30
N CYS A 130 -8.00 -23.00 -0.99
CA CYS A 130 -8.94 -22.14 -0.24
C CYS A 130 -8.54 -20.66 -0.30
N TRP A 131 -7.23 -20.38 -0.34
CA TRP A 131 -6.67 -19.04 -0.46
C TRP A 131 -6.81 -18.43 -1.85
N GLY A 132 -7.28 -19.20 -2.84
CA GLY A 132 -7.69 -18.69 -4.14
C GLY A 132 -9.01 -17.90 -4.10
N ASN A 133 -9.73 -17.90 -2.97
CA ASN A 133 -10.92 -17.07 -2.75
C ASN A 133 -10.56 -15.81 -1.94
N PRO A 134 -10.74 -14.59 -2.49
CA PRO A 134 -10.34 -13.36 -1.80
C PRO A 134 -11.19 -13.10 -0.53
N ALA A 135 -12.37 -13.71 -0.41
CA ALA A 135 -13.20 -13.61 0.79
C ALA A 135 -12.52 -14.19 2.04
N LEU A 136 -11.67 -15.22 1.89
CA LEU A 136 -10.91 -15.78 3.00
C LEU A 136 -9.82 -14.80 3.47
N ALA A 137 -9.12 -14.15 2.53
CA ALA A 137 -8.15 -13.11 2.86
C ALA A 137 -8.82 -11.91 3.54
N LEU A 138 -10.00 -11.49 3.06
CA LEU A 138 -10.80 -10.45 3.69
C LEU A 138 -11.22 -10.82 5.11
N ALA A 139 -11.68 -12.05 5.35
CA ALA A 139 -12.00 -12.52 6.70
C ALA A 139 -10.80 -12.46 7.65
N ALA A 140 -9.60 -12.81 7.17
CA ALA A 140 -8.37 -12.67 7.92
C ALA A 140 -8.09 -11.19 8.26
N LEU A 141 -8.17 -10.29 7.28
CA LEU A 141 -7.91 -8.87 7.48
C LEU A 141 -8.95 -8.19 8.40
N ARG A 142 -10.23 -8.60 8.33
CA ARG A 142 -11.27 -8.13 9.26
C ARG A 142 -10.99 -8.57 10.70
N HIS A 143 -10.65 -9.83 10.92
CA HIS A 143 -10.23 -10.32 12.23
C HIS A 143 -9.02 -9.54 12.75
N ARG A 144 -7.98 -9.39 11.93
CA ARG A 144 -6.76 -8.64 12.28
C ARG A 144 -7.08 -7.20 12.65
N ALA A 145 -7.85 -6.49 11.82
CA ALA A 145 -8.24 -5.10 12.09
C ALA A 145 -9.05 -4.98 13.39
N ALA A 146 -9.95 -5.93 13.67
CA ALA A 146 -10.71 -5.97 14.91
C ALA A 146 -9.81 -6.24 16.14
N ARG A 147 -8.87 -7.18 16.04
CA ARG A 147 -7.90 -7.49 17.09
C ARG A 147 -7.00 -6.30 17.41
N LEU A 148 -6.44 -5.66 16.38
CA LEU A 148 -5.58 -4.50 16.57
C LEU A 148 -6.36 -3.30 17.11
N ALA A 149 -7.64 -3.16 16.79
CA ALA A 149 -8.49 -2.13 17.40
C ALA A 149 -8.66 -2.33 18.91
N VAL A 150 -8.93 -3.56 19.35
CA VAL A 150 -9.02 -3.89 20.78
C VAL A 150 -7.66 -3.72 21.47
N SER A 151 -6.58 -4.17 20.84
CA SER A 151 -5.21 -4.03 21.37
C SER A 151 -4.82 -2.56 21.52
N GLY A 152 -5.05 -1.74 20.48
CA GLY A 152 -4.78 -0.30 20.50
C GLY A 152 -5.57 0.45 21.57
N ALA A 153 -6.84 0.11 21.75
CA ALA A 153 -7.65 0.66 22.85
C ALA A 153 -7.11 0.26 24.23
N ALA A 154 -6.72 -1.02 24.40
CA ALA A 154 -6.14 -1.51 25.65
C ALA A 154 -4.78 -0.85 25.96
N THR A 155 -3.91 -0.66 24.96
CA THR A 155 -2.64 0.07 25.12
C THR A 155 -2.88 1.50 25.60
N LEU A 156 -3.83 2.22 24.97
CA LEU A 156 -4.17 3.59 25.38
C LEU A 156 -4.76 3.65 26.79
N GLN A 157 -5.63 2.69 27.13
CA GLN A 157 -6.22 2.62 28.46
C GLN A 157 -5.17 2.35 29.55
N ALA A 158 -4.22 1.46 29.28
CA ALA A 158 -3.12 1.13 30.20
C ALA A 158 -2.16 2.32 30.38
N ALA A 159 -1.94 3.12 29.34
CA ALA A 159 -1.15 4.33 29.41
C ALA A 159 -1.88 5.49 30.13
N SER A 160 -3.21 5.42 30.25
CA SER A 160 -4.02 6.39 30.98
C SER A 160 -4.03 6.07 32.48
N SER A 161 -4.15 7.08 33.34
CA SER A 161 -4.06 6.97 34.82
C SER A 161 -5.21 6.21 35.51
N GLY A 162 -5.81 5.20 34.85
CA GLY A 162 -6.81 4.31 35.42
C GLY A 162 -7.71 3.65 34.36
N ALA A 163 -8.15 2.40 34.62
CA ALA A 163 -8.93 1.57 33.70
C ALA A 163 -10.34 2.10 33.34
N ARG A 164 -10.80 3.18 33.97
CA ARG A 164 -12.11 3.81 33.73
C ARG A 164 -12.01 5.27 33.27
N ALA A 165 -10.80 5.78 33.04
CA ALA A 165 -10.64 7.14 32.53
C ALA A 165 -11.16 7.22 31.08
N PRO A 166 -11.87 8.29 30.71
CA PRO A 166 -12.27 8.50 29.31
C PRO A 166 -11.03 8.56 28.43
N LEU A 167 -11.13 7.97 27.23
CA LEU A 167 -10.03 7.96 26.26
C LEU A 167 -9.68 9.40 25.89
N LYS A 168 -8.43 9.78 26.17
CA LYS A 168 -7.85 11.06 25.75
C LYS A 168 -6.97 10.82 24.53
N PHE A 169 -7.20 11.59 23.48
CA PHE A 169 -6.48 11.46 22.21
C PHE A 169 -5.30 12.43 22.10
N GLU A 170 -4.76 12.85 23.24
CA GLU A 170 -3.69 13.82 23.38
C GLU A 170 -2.89 13.57 24.67
N GLY A 171 -1.72 14.21 24.77
CA GLY A 171 -0.86 14.11 25.95
C GLY A 171 -0.04 12.81 26.02
N PRO A 172 0.63 12.57 27.17
CA PRO A 172 1.61 11.49 27.31
C PRO A 172 1.07 10.09 27.02
N ALA A 173 -0.16 9.80 27.45
CA ALA A 173 -0.81 8.49 27.23
C ALA A 173 -1.11 8.21 25.75
N TRP A 174 -1.55 9.24 25.01
CA TRP A 174 -1.72 9.13 23.57
C TRP A 174 -0.37 8.92 22.89
N ASN A 175 0.62 9.76 23.23
CA ASN A 175 1.95 9.73 22.62
C ASN A 175 2.63 8.36 22.80
N SER A 176 2.55 7.76 23.99
CA SER A 176 3.15 6.46 24.29
C SER A 176 2.42 5.26 23.65
N SER A 177 1.21 5.45 23.12
CA SER A 177 0.44 4.39 22.44
C SER A 177 0.38 4.56 20.92
N THR A 178 0.96 5.62 20.36
CA THR A 178 0.88 5.98 18.93
C THR A 178 1.29 4.85 17.99
N VAL A 179 2.28 4.03 18.35
CA VAL A 179 2.72 2.87 17.55
C VAL A 179 1.56 1.88 17.34
N SER A 180 0.86 1.51 18.40
CA SER A 180 -0.33 0.63 18.32
C SER A 180 -1.46 1.29 17.53
N GLN A 181 -1.65 2.61 17.69
CA GLN A 181 -2.69 3.35 16.96
C GLN A 181 -2.44 3.38 15.45
N ILE A 182 -1.18 3.57 15.05
CA ILE A 182 -0.78 3.54 13.63
C ILE A 182 -0.95 2.13 13.06
N ALA A 183 -0.56 1.08 13.79
CA ALA A 183 -0.75 -0.30 13.36
C ALA A 183 -2.23 -0.66 13.17
N MET A 184 -3.10 -0.25 14.09
CA MET A 184 -4.56 -0.38 13.96
C MET A 184 -5.10 0.34 12.73
N ALA A 185 -4.70 1.60 12.50
CA ALA A 185 -5.16 2.37 11.35
C ALA A 185 -4.70 1.77 10.01
N LYS A 186 -3.45 1.29 9.94
CA LYS A 186 -2.92 0.56 8.78
C LYS A 186 -3.76 -0.69 8.48
N ALA A 187 -3.97 -1.55 9.48
CA ALA A 187 -4.75 -2.77 9.30
C ALA A 187 -6.20 -2.51 8.85
N HIS A 188 -6.83 -1.44 9.35
CA HIS A 188 -8.14 -1.00 8.89
C HIS A 188 -8.12 -0.60 7.41
N THR A 189 -7.18 0.25 7.01
CA THR A 189 -7.10 0.75 5.61
C THR A 189 -6.76 -0.35 4.61
N GLU A 190 -5.86 -1.28 4.97
CA GLU A 190 -5.55 -2.48 4.18
C GLU A 190 -6.78 -3.37 3.96
N MET A 191 -7.58 -3.58 5.01
CA MET A 191 -8.85 -4.32 4.92
C MET A 191 -9.84 -3.62 3.98
N VAL A 192 -9.99 -2.30 4.11
CA VAL A 192 -10.90 -1.51 3.26
C VAL A 192 -10.43 -1.49 1.80
N LEU A 193 -9.13 -1.48 1.54
CA LEU A 193 -8.54 -1.61 0.20
C LEU A 193 -8.96 -2.92 -0.48
N LEU A 194 -8.78 -4.06 0.21
CA LEU A 194 -9.17 -5.36 -0.34
C LEU A 194 -10.68 -5.46 -0.55
N GLN A 195 -11.48 -5.05 0.44
CA GLN A 195 -12.94 -5.03 0.32
C GLN A 195 -13.38 -4.21 -0.91
N THR A 196 -12.83 -3.01 -1.07
CA THR A 196 -13.18 -2.13 -2.19
C THR A 196 -12.78 -2.76 -3.53
N PHE A 197 -11.64 -3.45 -3.61
CA PHE A 197 -11.23 -4.15 -4.82
C PHE A 197 -12.24 -5.26 -5.16
N MET A 198 -12.61 -6.09 -4.18
CA MET A 198 -13.61 -7.14 -4.36
C MET A 198 -14.95 -6.58 -4.83
N ASP A 199 -15.44 -5.52 -4.19
CA ASP A 199 -16.71 -4.89 -4.51
C ASP A 199 -16.70 -4.29 -5.93
N THR A 200 -15.60 -3.63 -6.31
CA THR A 200 -15.43 -3.06 -7.66
C THR A 200 -15.46 -4.15 -8.73
N LEU A 201 -14.81 -5.29 -8.49
CA LEU A 201 -14.84 -6.42 -9.42
C LEU A 201 -16.21 -7.06 -9.52
N GLN A 202 -16.93 -7.16 -8.40
CA GLN A 202 -18.29 -7.68 -8.40
C GLN A 202 -19.24 -6.75 -9.16
N GLN A 203 -19.15 -5.43 -8.95
CA GLN A 203 -19.93 -4.44 -9.71
C GLN A 203 -19.64 -4.51 -11.22
N ALA A 204 -18.37 -4.64 -11.62
CA ALA A 204 -18.01 -4.76 -13.02
C ALA A 204 -18.54 -6.05 -13.67
N ARG A 205 -18.57 -7.15 -12.91
CA ARG A 205 -19.20 -8.41 -13.33
C ARG A 205 -20.71 -8.23 -13.51
N ASP A 206 -21.39 -7.66 -12.52
CA ASP A 206 -22.84 -7.50 -12.54
C ASP A 206 -23.32 -6.54 -13.64
N ALA A 207 -22.52 -5.50 -13.92
CA ALA A 207 -22.76 -4.57 -15.03
C ALA A 207 -22.38 -5.14 -16.41
N GLY A 208 -21.68 -6.28 -16.48
CA GLY A 208 -21.16 -6.84 -17.73
C GLY A 208 -20.14 -5.93 -18.43
N SER A 209 -19.47 -5.03 -17.71
CA SER A 209 -18.56 -4.03 -18.29
C SER A 209 -17.19 -4.60 -18.66
N LEU A 210 -16.85 -5.79 -18.15
CA LEU A 210 -15.60 -6.49 -18.41
C LEU A 210 -15.87 -7.91 -18.92
N SER A 211 -15.02 -8.38 -19.84
CA SER A 211 -15.12 -9.73 -20.38
C SER A 211 -14.76 -10.79 -19.30
N PRO A 212 -15.30 -12.03 -19.40
CA PRO A 212 -14.98 -13.09 -18.45
C PRO A 212 -13.47 -13.38 -18.27
N PRO A 213 -12.63 -13.37 -19.33
CA PRO A 213 -11.18 -13.54 -19.17
C PRO A 213 -10.53 -12.42 -18.36
N VAL A 214 -10.92 -11.16 -18.59
CA VAL A 214 -10.39 -10.00 -17.84
C VAL A 214 -10.79 -10.10 -16.37
N LEU A 215 -12.05 -10.43 -16.08
CA LEU A 215 -12.52 -10.66 -14.72
C LEU A 215 -11.74 -11.79 -14.02
N ALA A 216 -11.36 -12.85 -14.74
CA ALA A 216 -10.56 -13.93 -14.18
C ALA A 216 -9.13 -13.49 -13.83
N VAL A 217 -8.47 -12.70 -14.70
CA VAL A 217 -7.14 -12.14 -14.43
C VAL A 217 -7.18 -11.19 -13.24
N LEU A 218 -8.13 -10.24 -13.22
CA LEU A 218 -8.27 -9.29 -12.13
C LEU A 218 -8.68 -9.96 -10.81
N GLY A 219 -9.47 -11.04 -10.87
CA GLY A 219 -9.78 -11.87 -9.72
C GLY A 219 -8.52 -12.50 -9.11
N ARG A 220 -7.63 -13.07 -9.94
CA ARG A 220 -6.33 -13.58 -9.48
C ARG A 220 -5.46 -12.48 -8.87
N LEU A 221 -5.44 -11.29 -9.47
CA LEU A 221 -4.71 -10.14 -8.93
C LEU A 221 -5.27 -9.66 -7.58
N CYS A 222 -6.60 -9.68 -7.41
CA CYS A 222 -7.26 -9.39 -6.15
C CYS A 222 -6.89 -10.41 -5.05
N CYS A 223 -6.86 -11.70 -5.39
CA CYS A 223 -6.38 -12.75 -4.48
C CYS A 223 -4.91 -12.57 -4.11
N LEU A 224 -4.06 -12.26 -5.09
CA LEU A 224 -2.63 -12.01 -4.88
C LEU A 224 -2.43 -10.82 -3.93
N PHE A 225 -3.15 -9.73 -4.15
CA PHE A 225 -3.13 -8.55 -3.29
C PHE A 225 -3.56 -8.89 -1.86
N GLY A 226 -4.69 -9.58 -1.69
CA GLY A 226 -5.18 -10.00 -0.38
C GLY A 226 -4.20 -10.92 0.36
N LEU A 227 -3.58 -11.87 -0.33
CA LEU A 227 -2.58 -12.76 0.26
C LEU A 227 -1.29 -12.04 0.65
N GLY A 228 -0.84 -11.08 -0.15
CA GLY A 228 0.30 -10.23 0.22
C GLY A 228 0.07 -9.50 1.56
N LEU A 229 -1.14 -8.97 1.76
CA LEU A 229 -1.52 -8.33 3.03
C LEU A 229 -1.60 -9.34 4.20
N VAL A 230 -2.16 -10.53 3.96
CA VAL A 230 -2.23 -11.60 4.97
C VAL A 230 -0.84 -12.07 5.38
N GLU A 231 0.08 -12.22 4.45
CA GLU A 231 1.46 -12.62 4.74
C GLU A 231 2.21 -11.56 5.54
N ALA A 232 2.09 -10.29 5.14
CA ALA A 232 2.67 -9.16 5.86
C ALA A 232 2.12 -9.03 7.29
N GLY A 233 0.83 -9.34 7.49
CA GLY A 233 0.15 -9.34 8.79
C GLY A 233 0.12 -10.69 9.51
N SER A 234 0.89 -11.69 9.06
CA SER A 234 0.77 -13.06 9.55
C SER A 234 1.13 -13.22 11.04
N GLY A 235 2.03 -12.39 11.56
CA GLY A 235 2.38 -12.36 12.98
C GLY A 235 1.15 -12.10 13.87
N ASP A 236 0.37 -11.05 13.54
CA ASP A 236 -0.84 -10.69 14.28
C ASP A 236 -1.89 -11.82 14.23
N LEU A 237 -2.01 -12.49 13.08
CA LEU A 237 -2.99 -13.55 12.85
C LEU A 237 -2.63 -14.85 13.58
N LEU A 238 -1.34 -15.18 13.66
CA LEU A 238 -0.82 -16.31 14.42
C LEU A 238 -0.90 -16.05 15.92
N GLU A 239 -0.57 -14.84 16.38
CA GLU A 239 -0.69 -14.43 17.79
C GLU A 239 -2.15 -14.54 18.26
N ALA A 240 -3.10 -14.10 17.44
CA ALA A 240 -4.52 -14.22 17.70
C ALA A 240 -5.07 -15.65 17.57
N ARG A 241 -4.23 -16.62 17.14
CA ARG A 241 -4.61 -18.01 16.82
C ARG A 241 -5.75 -18.10 15.80
N TRP A 242 -5.88 -17.08 14.95
CA TRP A 242 -6.88 -17.08 13.89
C TRP A 242 -6.50 -18.09 12.80
N MET A 243 -5.21 -18.18 12.48
CA MET A 243 -4.65 -19.23 11.62
C MET A 243 -3.58 -20.04 12.34
N THR A 244 -3.36 -21.27 11.87
CA THR A 244 -2.23 -22.12 12.27
C THR A 244 -1.01 -21.88 11.38
N GLY A 245 0.17 -22.38 11.80
CA GLY A 245 1.38 -22.35 10.98
C GLY A 245 1.23 -23.11 9.65
N GLU A 246 0.45 -24.19 9.63
CA GLU A 246 0.11 -24.95 8.42
C GLU A 246 -0.75 -24.13 7.46
N GLN A 247 -1.76 -23.43 7.97
CA GLN A 247 -2.61 -22.56 7.16
C GLN A 247 -1.82 -21.37 6.60
N ALA A 248 -0.87 -20.82 7.37
CA ALA A 248 0.06 -19.80 6.88
C ALA A 248 1.00 -20.34 5.78
N ALA A 249 1.46 -21.59 5.90
CA ALA A 249 2.25 -22.25 4.86
C ALA A 249 1.43 -22.52 3.59
N ALA A 250 0.15 -22.87 3.74
CA ALA A 250 -0.79 -23.02 2.64
C ALA A 250 -1.03 -21.68 1.91
N ALA A 251 -1.18 -20.57 2.65
CA ALA A 251 -1.28 -19.23 2.08
C ALA A 251 -0.07 -18.88 1.21
N ARG A 252 1.15 -19.11 1.71
CA ARG A 252 2.40 -18.91 0.96
C ARG A 252 2.50 -19.78 -0.29
N THR A 253 1.96 -20.99 -0.22
CA THR A 253 1.93 -21.91 -1.36
C THR A 253 1.00 -21.38 -2.46
N GLN A 254 -0.19 -20.92 -2.07
CA GLN A 254 -1.12 -20.30 -3.01
C GLN A 254 -0.60 -18.98 -3.59
N HIS A 255 0.08 -18.18 -2.78
CA HIS A 255 0.72 -16.94 -3.24
C HIS A 255 1.71 -17.22 -4.39
N ARG A 256 2.61 -18.22 -4.23
CA ARG A 256 3.52 -18.64 -5.31
C ARG A 256 2.78 -19.15 -6.55
N ALA A 257 1.70 -19.91 -6.37
CA ALA A 257 0.88 -20.40 -7.47
C ALA A 257 0.23 -19.25 -8.26
N LEU A 258 -0.29 -18.23 -7.57
CA LEU A 258 -0.87 -17.04 -8.20
C LEU A 258 0.18 -16.21 -8.94
N LEU A 259 1.40 -16.05 -8.39
CA LEU A 259 2.51 -15.40 -9.10
C LEU A 259 2.82 -16.11 -10.41
N ALA A 260 2.89 -17.45 -10.41
CA ALA A 260 3.10 -18.23 -11.62
C ALA A 260 1.93 -18.09 -12.62
N ALA A 261 0.69 -18.08 -12.13
CA ALA A 261 -0.51 -17.94 -12.96
C ALA A 261 -0.67 -16.53 -13.57
N LEU A 262 -0.17 -15.48 -12.91
CA LEU A 262 -0.21 -14.10 -13.40
C LEU A 262 1.00 -13.73 -14.27
N ARG A 263 2.08 -14.51 -14.21
CA ARG A 263 3.31 -14.22 -14.97
C ARG A 263 3.09 -14.06 -16.49
N PRO A 264 2.25 -14.85 -17.18
CA PRO A 264 1.97 -14.66 -18.61
C PRO A 264 1.21 -13.35 -18.89
N GLU A 265 0.40 -12.88 -17.95
CA GLU A 265 -0.45 -11.70 -18.07
C GLU A 265 0.28 -10.40 -17.66
N ALA A 266 1.49 -10.49 -17.10
CA ALA A 266 2.18 -9.37 -16.47
C ALA A 266 2.39 -8.17 -17.41
N VAL A 267 2.76 -8.43 -18.68
CA VAL A 267 2.93 -7.39 -19.70
C VAL A 267 1.58 -6.76 -20.05
N GLY A 268 0.56 -7.58 -20.35
CA GLY A 268 -0.78 -7.07 -20.68
C GLY A 268 -1.42 -6.25 -19.55
N LEU A 269 -1.16 -6.59 -18.30
CA LEU A 269 -1.64 -5.84 -17.13
C LEU A 269 -1.01 -4.44 -17.04
N VAL A 270 0.28 -4.29 -17.37
CA VAL A 270 0.94 -2.98 -17.35
C VAL A 270 0.70 -2.18 -18.62
N ASP A 271 0.56 -2.84 -19.78
CA ASP A 271 0.17 -2.20 -21.04
C ASP A 271 -1.23 -1.58 -20.92
N ALA A 272 -2.13 -2.19 -20.14
CA ALA A 272 -3.46 -1.66 -19.85
C ALA A 272 -3.46 -0.31 -19.12
N PHE A 273 -2.32 0.15 -18.56
CA PHE A 273 -2.20 1.52 -18.06
C PHE A 273 -2.23 2.57 -19.18
N GLY A 274 -1.92 2.18 -20.42
CA GLY A 274 -2.00 3.06 -21.58
C GLY A 274 -0.98 4.20 -21.55
N TRP A 275 0.19 3.98 -20.94
CA TRP A 275 1.25 4.99 -20.91
C TRP A 275 2.07 4.98 -22.20
N GLU A 276 2.29 6.16 -22.76
CA GLU A 276 3.20 6.34 -23.90
C GLU A 276 4.67 6.37 -23.44
N ASP A 277 5.58 5.94 -24.33
CA ASP A 277 7.04 5.99 -24.10
C ASP A 277 7.51 7.40 -23.69
N TYR A 278 6.89 8.45 -24.24
CA TYR A 278 7.18 9.84 -23.88
C TYR A 278 6.89 10.14 -22.40
N ALA A 279 5.74 9.66 -21.89
CA ALA A 279 5.34 9.85 -20.51
C ALA A 279 6.18 8.98 -19.55
N LEU A 280 6.48 7.74 -19.95
CA LEU A 280 7.34 6.82 -19.19
C LEU A 280 8.78 7.33 -19.09
N ASN A 281 9.29 7.96 -20.15
CA ASN A 281 10.64 8.51 -20.25
C ASN A 281 11.70 7.55 -19.69
N SER A 282 11.63 6.29 -20.12
CA SER A 282 12.44 5.19 -19.61
C SER A 282 12.99 4.36 -20.77
N ALA A 283 14.31 4.19 -20.81
CA ALA A 283 14.94 3.24 -21.73
C ALA A 283 14.55 1.78 -21.42
N LEU A 284 14.27 1.48 -20.14
CA LEU A 284 13.98 0.11 -19.69
C LEU A 284 12.51 -0.29 -19.88
N GLY A 285 11.60 0.70 -19.83
CA GLY A 285 10.15 0.50 -19.91
C GLY A 285 9.56 0.77 -21.29
N ARG A 286 10.37 0.73 -22.35
CA ARG A 286 9.88 0.99 -23.72
C ARG A 286 8.87 -0.06 -24.16
N GLN A 287 7.85 0.40 -24.87
CA GLN A 287 6.80 -0.47 -25.39
C GLN A 287 7.33 -1.55 -26.35
N ASP A 288 8.37 -1.24 -27.14
CA ASP A 288 8.96 -2.18 -28.11
C ASP A 288 9.94 -3.19 -27.48
N GLY A 289 10.36 -2.98 -26.23
CA GLY A 289 11.34 -3.81 -25.54
C GLY A 289 12.78 -3.68 -26.07
N ASP A 290 13.09 -2.72 -26.96
CA ASP A 290 14.45 -2.50 -27.49
C ASP A 290 15.32 -1.69 -26.51
N VAL A 291 15.54 -2.29 -25.34
CA VAL A 291 16.14 -1.65 -24.16
C VAL A 291 17.58 -1.22 -24.38
N TYR A 292 18.41 -2.09 -24.96
CA TYR A 292 19.86 -1.85 -25.06
C TYR A 292 20.19 -0.76 -26.07
N LYS A 293 19.47 -0.73 -27.19
CA LYS A 293 19.60 0.35 -28.17
C LYS A 293 19.17 1.68 -27.55
N ALA A 294 18.03 1.72 -26.87
CA ALA A 294 17.55 2.93 -26.22
C ALA A 294 18.52 3.45 -25.15
N LEU A 295 19.12 2.56 -24.35
CA LEU A 295 20.16 2.95 -23.40
C LEU A 295 21.35 3.61 -24.09
N LEU A 296 21.81 3.06 -25.21
CA LEU A 296 22.92 3.63 -25.98
C LEU A 296 22.53 4.97 -26.58
N ASP A 297 21.41 5.03 -27.29
CA ASP A 297 20.90 6.24 -27.95
C ASP A 297 20.74 7.38 -26.92
N MET A 298 20.10 7.11 -25.78
CA MET A 298 19.92 8.09 -24.72
C MET A 298 21.24 8.47 -24.01
N ALA A 299 22.24 7.58 -23.96
CA ALA A 299 23.55 7.91 -23.40
C ALA A 299 24.38 8.80 -24.35
N THR A 300 24.31 8.57 -25.67
CA THR A 300 25.11 9.32 -26.66
C THR A 300 24.81 10.81 -26.67
N VAL A 301 23.59 11.21 -26.35
CA VAL A 301 23.19 12.63 -26.28
C VAL A 301 23.68 13.35 -25.02
N SER A 302 24.30 12.64 -24.07
CA SER A 302 24.87 13.24 -22.86
C SER A 302 25.90 14.32 -23.19
N PRO A 303 25.84 15.51 -22.55
CA PRO A 303 26.84 16.57 -22.77
C PRO A 303 28.28 16.11 -22.49
N LEU A 304 28.47 15.13 -21.61
CA LEU A 304 29.78 14.57 -21.29
C LEU A 304 30.40 13.77 -22.44
N ASN A 305 29.59 13.32 -23.40
CA ASN A 305 30.04 12.54 -24.55
C ASN A 305 30.34 13.41 -25.79
N ARG A 306 30.23 14.74 -25.68
CA ARG A 306 30.53 15.68 -26.79
C ARG A 306 32.01 15.70 -27.18
N THR A 307 32.89 15.38 -26.23
CA THR A 307 34.34 15.36 -26.42
C THR A 307 34.91 14.06 -25.85
N GLN A 308 36.00 13.55 -26.43
CA GLN A 308 36.67 12.37 -25.88
C GLN A 308 37.37 12.66 -24.55
N GLN A 309 37.81 13.91 -24.35
CA GLN A 309 38.42 14.36 -23.12
C GLN A 309 37.38 15.11 -22.29
N GLY A 310 37.20 14.68 -21.04
CA GLY A 310 36.32 15.36 -20.09
C GLY A 310 36.90 16.72 -19.65
N PRO A 311 36.07 17.59 -19.05
CA PRO A 311 36.47 18.96 -18.69
C PRO A 311 37.63 19.02 -17.67
N ALA A 312 37.85 17.97 -16.88
CA ALA A 312 38.93 17.89 -15.90
C ALA A 312 40.23 17.26 -16.44
N TRP A 313 40.29 16.88 -17.73
CA TRP A 313 41.43 16.16 -18.27
C TRP A 313 42.73 16.98 -18.23
N GLU A 314 42.75 18.14 -18.90
CA GLU A 314 43.96 18.97 -19.02
C GLU A 314 44.37 19.60 -17.68
N SER A 315 43.40 20.05 -16.87
CA SER A 315 43.68 20.79 -15.64
C SER A 315 44.02 19.91 -14.44
N VAL A 316 43.52 18.67 -14.38
CA VAL A 316 43.65 17.81 -13.19
C VAL A 316 44.29 16.47 -13.50
N LEU A 317 43.71 15.70 -14.43
CA LEU A 317 44.11 14.30 -14.61
C LEU A 317 45.47 14.17 -15.28
N LYS A 318 45.70 14.89 -16.39
CA LYS A 318 46.92 14.81 -17.18
C LYS A 318 48.18 15.19 -16.39
N PRO A 319 48.22 16.29 -15.60
CA PRO A 319 49.38 16.61 -14.76
C PRO A 319 49.69 15.55 -13.69
N VAL A 320 48.66 14.94 -13.08
CA VAL A 320 48.83 13.91 -12.04
C VAL A 320 49.38 12.62 -12.64
N LEU A 321 48.81 12.18 -13.77
CA LEU A 321 49.20 10.92 -14.44
C LEU A 321 50.61 11.00 -15.04
N HIS A 322 51.05 12.20 -15.45
CA HIS A 322 52.39 12.40 -16.03
C HIS A 322 53.44 12.90 -15.03
N ARG A 323 53.11 12.98 -13.73
CA ARG A 323 54.07 13.38 -12.71
C ARG A 323 55.11 12.26 -12.53
N LYS A 324 56.40 12.56 -12.72
CA LYS A 324 57.48 11.60 -12.46
C LYS A 324 57.44 11.17 -10.98
N PRO A 325 57.66 9.88 -10.64
CA PRO A 325 57.74 9.45 -9.25
C PRO A 325 58.84 10.23 -8.54
N LEU A 326 58.54 10.69 -7.32
CA LEU A 326 59.54 11.34 -6.47
C LEU A 326 60.72 10.39 -6.26
N PRO A 327 61.97 10.88 -6.28
CA PRO A 327 63.12 10.03 -5.96
C PRO A 327 62.92 9.41 -4.58
N LYS A 328 63.09 8.09 -4.48
CA LYS A 328 63.06 7.40 -3.19
C LYS A 328 64.22 7.95 -2.35
N LEU A 329 63.88 8.47 -1.17
CA LEU A 329 64.84 8.92 -0.16
C LEU A 329 65.73 7.76 0.29
#